data_AF-A0A1M5AQ40-F1
#
_entry.id   AF-A0A1M5AQ40-F1
#
_cell.length_a   1.000
_cell.length_b   1.000
_cell.length_c   1.000
_cell.angle_alpha   90.00
_cell.angle_beta   90.00
_cell.angle_gamma   90.00
#
_symmetry.space_group_name_H-M   'P 1'
#
loop_
_entity.id
_entity.type
_entity.pdbx_description
1 polymer ?
#
loop_
_entity_poly.entity_id
_entity_poly.type
_entity_poly.pdbx_seq_one_letter_code
_entity_poly.pdbx_strand_id
1 'polypeptide(L)'
;MEHKLEELQKIIFQQQKKIDEMQNKINELSDYILRLSVCKVTNPKYPYYDFIVSYQISPEKQDKIDLLFILLSDKFNGKKIQERFRKIKDYPTDFLFSNEPLKYKDVKEALAKILGAISDEVPLMLIKNLRDQGFHVALCDYLLSQCTADNQQDK
;
A
#
# COMPACT_ATOMS: atom_id res chain seq x y z
N MET A 1 -30.44 -31.23 -31.26
CA MET A 1 -29.40 -30.19 -31.18
C MET A 1 -29.97 -28.87 -30.70
N GLU A 2 -31.14 -28.46 -31.20
CA GLU A 2 -31.84 -27.23 -30.82
C GLU A 2 -32.19 -27.12 -29.32
N HIS A 3 -32.72 -28.18 -28.71
CA HIS A 3 -33.04 -28.17 -27.27
C HIS A 3 -31.83 -27.90 -26.35
N LYS A 4 -30.65 -28.43 -26.72
CA LYS A 4 -29.40 -28.15 -25.99
C LYS A 4 -28.95 -26.70 -26.21
N LEU A 5 -29.23 -26.13 -27.38
CA LEU A 5 -28.89 -24.75 -27.71
C LEU A 5 -29.74 -23.76 -26.90
N GLU A 6 -31.03 -24.03 -26.76
CA GLU A 6 -31.97 -23.22 -25.95
C GLU A 6 -31.65 -23.30 -24.45
N GLU A 7 -31.30 -24.48 -23.94
CA GLU A 7 -30.84 -24.64 -22.55
C GLU A 7 -29.55 -23.84 -22.28
N LEU A 8 -28.58 -23.88 -23.22
CA LEU A 8 -27.34 -23.11 -23.11
C LEU A 8 -27.61 -21.60 -23.16
N GLN A 9 -28.48 -21.13 -24.05
CA GLN A 9 -28.86 -19.71 -24.11
C GLN A 9 -29.51 -19.25 -22.81
N LYS A 10 -30.37 -20.08 -22.20
CA LYS A 10 -31.01 -19.77 -20.93
C LYS A 10 -30.01 -19.70 -19.77
N ILE A 11 -29.02 -20.59 -19.74
CA ILE A 11 -27.94 -20.56 -18.75
C ILE A 11 -27.07 -19.30 -18.91
N ILE A 12 -26.69 -18.96 -20.14
CA ILE A 12 -25.90 -17.75 -20.43
C ILE A 12 -26.66 -16.50 -19.96
N PHE A 13 -27.95 -16.40 -20.26
CA PHE A 13 -28.78 -15.27 -19.84
C PHE A 13 -28.86 -15.16 -18.31
N GLN A 14 -29.03 -16.29 -17.60
CA GLN A 14 -29.04 -16.30 -16.14
C GLN A 14 -27.67 -15.93 -15.53
N GLN A 15 -26.57 -16.35 -16.15
CA GLN A 15 -25.22 -15.98 -15.73
C GLN A 15 -24.97 -14.49 -15.94
N GLN A 16 -25.35 -13.94 -17.09
CA GLN A 16 -25.22 -12.51 -17.38
C GLN A 16 -25.99 -11.66 -16.37
N LYS A 17 -27.23 -12.04 -16.06
CA LYS A 17 -28.03 -11.34 -15.04
C LYS A 17 -27.35 -11.33 -13.67
N LYS A 18 -26.78 -12.46 -13.25
CA LYS A 18 -26.03 -12.53 -11.98
C LYS A 18 -24.77 -11.67 -12.00
N ILE A 19 -24.06 -11.62 -13.13
CA ILE A 19 -22.89 -10.76 -13.31
C ILE A 19 -23.31 -9.29 -13.16
N ASP A 20 -24.40 -8.87 -13.80
CA ASP A 20 -24.89 -7.50 -13.72
C ASP A 20 -25.33 -7.14 -12.28
N GLU A 21 -26.01 -8.04 -11.58
CA GLU A 21 -26.38 -7.87 -10.16
C GLU A 21 -25.14 -7.75 -9.25
N MET A 22 -24.11 -8.55 -9.49
CA MET A 22 -22.85 -8.47 -8.75
C MET A 22 -22.13 -7.15 -9.03
N GLN A 23 -22.08 -6.72 -10.29
CA GLN A 23 -21.47 -5.45 -10.69
C GLN A 23 -22.15 -4.27 -9.99
N ASN A 24 -23.49 -4.26 -9.95
CA ASN A 24 -24.26 -3.22 -9.28
C ASN A 24 -23.99 -3.18 -7.77
N LYS A 25 -23.94 -4.33 -7.11
CA LYS A 25 -23.59 -4.40 -5.68
C LYS A 25 -22.18 -3.89 -5.38
N ILE A 26 -21.22 -4.20 -6.25
CA ILE A 26 -19.83 -3.70 -6.11
C ILE A 26 -19.82 -2.17 -6.23
N ASN A 27 -20.58 -1.60 -7.17
CA ASN A 27 -20.69 -0.16 -7.35
C ASN A 27 -21.32 0.52 -6.13
N GLU A 28 -22.41 -0.03 -5.59
CA GLU A 28 -23.08 0.49 -4.39
C GLU A 28 -22.16 0.45 -3.17
N LEU A 29 -21.47 -0.68 -2.94
CA LEU A 29 -20.52 -0.80 -1.84
C LEU A 29 -19.36 0.17 -1.97
N SER A 30 -18.87 0.39 -3.20
CA SER A 30 -17.80 1.34 -3.47
C SER A 30 -18.23 2.78 -3.17
N ASP A 31 -19.46 3.16 -3.55
CA ASP A 31 -20.04 4.47 -3.21
C ASP A 31 -20.21 4.64 -1.70
N TYR A 32 -20.71 3.62 -0.99
CA TYR A 32 -20.81 3.67 0.47
C TYR A 32 -19.46 3.81 1.15
N ILE A 33 -18.44 3.07 0.72
CA ILE A 33 -17.08 3.19 1.27
C ILE A 33 -16.51 4.59 0.99
N LEU A 34 -16.74 5.15 -0.20
CA LEU A 34 -16.30 6.51 -0.53
C LEU A 34 -17.00 7.56 0.34
N ARG A 35 -18.31 7.44 0.54
CA ARG A 35 -19.04 8.35 1.43
C ARG A 35 -18.57 8.21 2.87
N LEU A 36 -18.36 6.98 3.34
CA LEU A 36 -17.83 6.73 4.68
C LEU A 36 -16.41 7.27 4.84
N SER A 37 -15.56 7.19 3.81
CA SER A 37 -14.19 7.72 3.88
C SER A 37 -14.16 9.25 3.97
N VAL A 38 -15.13 9.94 3.38
CA VAL A 38 -15.28 11.40 3.44
C VAL A 38 -16.03 11.87 4.68
N CYS A 39 -17.07 11.15 5.09
CA CYS A 39 -17.93 11.55 6.22
C CYS A 39 -17.42 11.06 7.58
N LYS A 40 -16.41 10.17 7.64
CA LYS A 40 -15.83 9.75 8.92
C LYS A 40 -15.09 10.91 9.58
N VAL A 41 -15.27 11.02 10.89
CA VAL A 41 -14.33 11.77 11.73
C VAL A 41 -13.03 10.97 11.76
N THR A 42 -11.91 11.59 11.38
CA THR A 42 -10.58 10.98 11.46
C THR A 42 -10.35 10.47 12.88
N ASN A 43 -10.05 9.19 13.01
CA ASN A 43 -9.82 8.59 14.31
C ASN A 43 -8.33 8.72 14.64
N PRO A 44 -7.95 9.56 15.61
CA PRO A 44 -6.55 9.80 15.93
C PRO A 44 -5.83 8.54 16.43
N LYS A 45 -6.55 7.47 16.77
CA LYS A 45 -5.96 6.18 17.18
C LYS A 45 -5.50 5.31 16.00
N TYR A 46 -6.02 5.53 14.78
CA TYR A 46 -5.73 4.69 13.61
C TYR A 46 -5.27 5.50 12.39
N PRO A 47 -4.22 6.34 12.51
CA PRO A 47 -3.80 7.24 11.45
C PRO A 47 -3.33 6.52 10.17
N TYR A 48 -2.69 5.35 10.27
CA TYR A 48 -2.29 4.55 9.10
C TYR A 48 -3.50 3.96 8.37
N TYR A 49 -4.46 3.35 9.07
CA TYR A 49 -5.66 2.85 8.39
C TYR A 49 -6.52 3.97 7.81
N ASP A 50 -6.54 5.13 8.49
CA ASP A 50 -7.18 6.31 7.94
C ASP A 50 -6.50 6.77 6.64
N PHE A 51 -5.18 6.80 6.60
CA PHE A 51 -4.40 7.08 5.39
C PHE A 51 -4.70 6.10 4.25
N ILE A 52 -4.72 4.79 4.52
CA ILE A 52 -5.03 3.75 3.51
C ILE A 52 -6.38 4.01 2.85
N VAL A 53 -7.40 4.32 3.65
CA VAL A 53 -8.76 4.59 3.17
C VAL A 53 -8.83 5.92 2.41
N SER A 54 -8.20 6.99 2.91
CA SER A 54 -8.23 8.31 2.28
C SER A 54 -7.51 8.35 0.94
N TYR A 55 -6.41 7.60 0.80
CA TYR A 55 -5.65 7.50 -0.45
C TYR A 55 -6.10 6.33 -1.35
N GLN A 56 -7.19 5.64 -0.98
CA GLN A 56 -7.74 4.50 -1.73
C GLN A 56 -6.67 3.46 -2.08
N ILE A 57 -5.80 3.16 -1.12
CA ILE A 57 -4.72 2.21 -1.31
C ILE A 57 -5.33 0.82 -1.40
N SER A 58 -5.08 0.12 -2.51
CA SER A 58 -5.60 -1.23 -2.72
C SER A 58 -4.95 -2.23 -1.77
N PRO A 59 -5.63 -3.35 -1.44
CA PRO A 59 -5.06 -4.41 -0.62
C PRO A 59 -3.71 -4.92 -1.14
N GLU A 60 -3.57 -5.05 -2.46
CA GLU A 60 -2.30 -5.47 -3.08
C GLU A 60 -1.15 -4.47 -2.81
N LYS A 61 -1.43 -3.16 -2.85
CA LYS A 61 -0.45 -2.14 -2.50
C LYS A 61 -0.14 -2.17 -1.01
N GLN A 62 -1.15 -2.40 -0.18
CA GLN A 62 -0.98 -2.55 1.26
C GLN A 62 -0.06 -3.74 1.59
N ASP A 63 -0.30 -4.91 1.00
CA ASP A 63 0.54 -6.10 1.18
C ASP A 63 2.00 -5.82 0.80
N LYS A 64 2.22 -5.03 -0.26
CA LYS A 64 3.56 -4.60 -0.70
C LYS A 64 4.22 -3.66 0.31
N ILE A 65 3.47 -2.73 0.88
CA ILE A 65 3.96 -1.83 1.95
C ILE A 65 4.33 -2.66 3.18
N ASP A 66 3.45 -3.56 3.62
CA ASP A 66 3.66 -4.38 4.80
C ASP A 66 4.90 -5.28 4.63
N LEU A 67 5.03 -5.93 3.47
CA LEU A 67 6.23 -6.70 3.14
C LEU A 67 7.49 -5.84 3.16
N LEU A 68 7.46 -4.64 2.55
CA LEU A 68 8.61 -3.75 2.55
C LEU A 68 9.02 -3.37 3.98
N PHE A 69 8.07 -3.00 4.85
CA PHE A 69 8.38 -2.60 6.23
C PHE A 69 8.87 -3.77 7.10
N ILE A 70 8.40 -5.00 6.86
CA ILE A 70 8.98 -6.21 7.47
C ILE A 70 10.46 -6.35 7.06
N LEU A 71 10.77 -6.25 5.78
CA LEU A 71 12.14 -6.38 5.27
C LEU A 71 13.05 -5.25 5.76
N LEU A 72 12.56 -4.01 5.77
CA LEU A 72 13.29 -2.86 6.32
C LEU A 72 13.57 -3.06 7.80
N SER A 73 12.60 -3.55 8.57
CA SER A 73 12.77 -3.83 9.99
C SER A 73 13.78 -4.94 10.24
N ASP A 74 13.80 -5.97 9.38
CA ASP A 74 14.79 -7.05 9.48
C ASP A 74 16.21 -6.53 9.18
N LYS A 75 16.40 -5.72 8.11
CA LYS A 75 17.69 -5.07 7.83
C LYS A 75 18.12 -4.14 8.97
N PHE A 76 17.19 -3.32 9.48
CA PHE A 76 17.47 -2.37 10.55
C PHE A 76 17.96 -3.06 11.83
N ASN A 77 17.42 -4.24 12.12
CA ASN A 77 17.85 -5.08 13.25
C ASN A 77 19.06 -5.97 12.94
N GLY A 78 19.71 -5.82 11.78
CA GLY A 78 20.89 -6.60 11.38
C GLY A 78 20.60 -8.05 11.02
N LYS A 79 19.35 -8.42 10.73
CA LYS A 79 18.99 -9.77 10.31
C LYS A 79 19.31 -9.98 8.83
N LYS A 80 19.65 -11.21 8.48
CA LYS A 80 19.91 -11.60 7.10
C LYS A 80 18.61 -11.72 6.31
N ILE A 81 18.48 -10.92 5.26
CA ILE A 81 17.35 -10.98 4.32
C ILE A 81 17.60 -12.10 3.30
N GLN A 82 16.53 -12.84 2.95
CA GLN A 82 16.62 -13.90 1.94
C GLN A 82 16.73 -13.31 0.53
N GLU A 83 17.68 -13.81 -0.28
CA GLU A 83 17.95 -13.36 -1.65
C GLU A 83 16.73 -13.40 -2.59
N ARG A 84 15.71 -14.23 -2.29
CA ARG A 84 14.47 -14.27 -3.07
C ARG A 84 13.77 -12.90 -3.14
N PHE A 85 13.91 -12.08 -2.11
CA PHE A 85 13.31 -10.75 -2.05
C PHE A 85 14.03 -9.73 -2.94
N ARG A 86 15.23 -10.04 -3.44
CA ARG A 86 15.94 -9.22 -4.43
C ARG A 86 15.29 -9.27 -5.81
N LYS A 87 14.47 -10.29 -6.07
CA LYS A 87 13.81 -10.51 -7.36
C LYS A 87 12.42 -9.86 -7.46
N ILE A 88 12.00 -9.07 -6.46
CA ILE A 88 10.75 -8.33 -6.53
C ILE A 88 10.90 -7.28 -7.65
N LYS A 89 10.12 -7.41 -8.72
CA LYS A 89 10.20 -6.52 -9.89
C LYS A 89 9.37 -5.25 -9.75
N ASP A 90 8.45 -5.24 -8.80
CA ASP A 90 7.43 -4.21 -8.67
C ASP A 90 7.99 -2.88 -8.12
N TYR A 91 9.00 -2.95 -7.26
CA TYR A 91 9.65 -1.79 -6.64
C TYR A 91 11.12 -2.11 -6.31
N PRO A 92 12.00 -1.09 -6.23
CA PRO A 92 13.42 -1.31 -5.93
C PRO A 92 13.60 -1.93 -4.55
N THR A 93 14.37 -3.02 -4.50
CA THR A 93 14.73 -3.71 -3.24
C THR A 93 16.22 -3.91 -3.08
N ASP A 94 17.05 -3.55 -4.07
CA ASP A 94 18.50 -3.82 -4.04
C ASP A 94 19.20 -3.18 -2.84
N PHE A 95 18.73 -2.00 -2.41
CA PHE A 95 19.26 -1.31 -1.24
C PHE A 95 19.10 -2.12 0.06
N LEU A 96 18.15 -3.07 0.13
CA LEU A 96 17.99 -3.98 1.27
C LEU A 96 19.16 -4.99 1.38
N PHE A 97 19.91 -5.20 0.31
CA PHE A 97 21.03 -6.15 0.25
C PHE A 97 22.40 -5.47 0.27
N SER A 98 22.43 -4.13 0.31
CA SER A 98 23.69 -3.39 0.48
C SER A 98 24.21 -3.50 1.92
N ASN A 99 25.52 -3.36 2.08
CA ASN A 99 26.15 -3.21 3.40
C ASN A 99 25.98 -1.78 3.98
N GLU A 100 25.38 -0.87 3.21
CA GLU A 100 25.15 0.50 3.65
C GLU A 100 23.93 0.58 4.59
N PRO A 101 23.93 1.52 5.55
CA PRO A 101 22.75 1.83 6.35
C PRO A 101 21.54 2.18 5.48
N LEU A 102 20.34 1.91 5.97
CA LEU A 102 19.10 2.29 5.29
C LEU A 102 19.05 3.81 5.12
N LYS A 103 18.88 4.27 3.87
CA LYS A 103 18.70 5.68 3.54
C LYS A 103 17.24 5.98 3.26
N TYR A 104 16.76 7.11 3.76
CA TYR A 104 15.39 7.56 3.52
C TYR A 104 15.07 7.66 2.02
N LYS A 105 16.02 8.15 1.22
CA LYS A 105 15.85 8.29 -0.23
C LYS A 105 15.48 6.97 -0.92
N ASP A 106 16.17 5.88 -0.59
CA ASP A 106 15.92 4.57 -1.20
C ASP A 106 14.54 4.02 -0.81
N VAL A 107 14.16 4.19 0.47
CA VAL A 107 12.84 3.80 0.99
C VAL A 107 11.73 4.63 0.35
N LYS A 108 11.94 5.95 0.20
CA LYS A 108 11.02 6.87 -0.46
C LYS A 108 10.76 6.43 -1.90
N GLU A 109 11.81 6.10 -2.65
CA GLU A 109 11.68 5.64 -4.04
C GLU A 109 10.90 4.32 -4.15
N ALA A 110 11.13 3.37 -3.23
CA ALA A 110 10.36 2.13 -3.17
C ALA A 110 8.87 2.40 -2.89
N LEU A 111 8.57 3.22 -1.88
CA LEU A 111 7.20 3.58 -1.51
C LEU A 111 6.49 4.37 -2.61
N ALA A 112 7.16 5.31 -3.27
CA ALA A 112 6.60 6.07 -4.39
C ALA A 112 6.17 5.14 -5.52
N LYS A 113 6.98 4.12 -5.85
CA LYS A 113 6.61 3.10 -6.86
C LYS A 113 5.42 2.25 -6.43
N ILE A 114 5.39 1.76 -5.18
CA ILE A 114 4.26 0.95 -4.69
C ILE A 114 2.96 1.76 -4.74
N LEU A 115 3.01 3.00 -4.29
CA LEU A 115 1.84 3.88 -4.22
C LEU A 115 1.41 4.39 -5.60
N GLY A 116 2.33 4.44 -6.57
CA GLY A 116 2.14 5.17 -7.82
C GLY A 116 2.07 6.69 -7.57
N ALA A 117 2.75 7.16 -6.52
CA ALA A 117 2.70 8.54 -6.09
C ALA A 117 3.66 9.40 -6.94
N ILE A 118 3.15 10.53 -7.43
CA ILE A 118 3.95 11.52 -8.16
C ILE A 118 4.61 12.52 -7.18
N SER A 119 4.01 12.71 -6.00
CA SER A 119 4.49 13.63 -4.97
C SER A 119 5.34 12.93 -3.92
N ASP A 120 6.44 13.59 -3.55
CA ASP A 120 7.35 13.19 -2.48
C ASP A 120 6.73 13.24 -1.07
N GLU A 121 5.59 13.92 -0.91
CA GLU A 121 4.91 14.07 0.38
C GLU A 121 4.18 12.79 0.80
N VAL A 122 3.67 12.02 -0.15
CA VAL A 122 2.82 10.85 0.14
C VAL A 122 3.60 9.73 0.86
N PRO A 123 4.82 9.35 0.43
CA PRO A 123 5.66 8.42 1.18
C PRO A 123 6.01 8.92 2.59
N LEU A 124 6.27 10.22 2.75
CA LEU A 124 6.58 10.82 4.05
C LEU A 124 5.37 10.75 4.99
N MET A 125 4.19 11.08 4.50
CA MET A 125 2.94 10.97 5.25
C MET A 125 2.69 9.52 5.67
N LEU A 126 2.89 8.54 4.78
CA LEU A 126 2.76 7.13 5.12
C LEU A 126 3.65 6.72 6.30
N ILE A 127 4.93 7.10 6.27
CA ILE A 127 5.88 6.79 7.36
C ILE A 127 5.45 7.44 8.68
N LYS A 128 4.97 8.69 8.65
CA LYS A 128 4.45 9.37 9.84
C LYS A 128 3.22 8.66 10.41
N ASN A 129 2.26 8.32 9.56
CA ASN A 129 1.04 7.62 9.99
C ASN A 129 1.32 6.22 10.54
N LEU A 130 2.30 5.50 9.99
CA LEU A 130 2.78 4.22 10.53
C LEU A 130 3.36 4.39 11.93
N ARG A 131 4.27 5.37 12.11
CA ARG A 131 4.86 5.69 13.42
C ARG A 131 3.78 6.03 14.44
N ASP A 132 2.87 6.93 14.08
CA ASP A 132 1.84 7.46 14.99
C ASP A 132 0.83 6.39 15.41
N GLN A 133 0.62 5.38 14.56
CA GLN A 133 -0.19 4.21 14.92
C GLN A 133 0.59 3.15 15.72
N GLY A 134 1.91 3.27 15.84
CA GLY A 134 2.76 2.35 16.61
C GLY A 134 3.41 1.23 15.79
N PHE A 135 3.40 1.31 14.45
CA PHE A 135 4.05 0.33 13.59
C PHE A 135 5.51 0.69 13.32
N HIS A 136 6.41 -0.29 13.50
CA HIS A 136 7.84 -0.16 13.21
C HIS A 136 8.47 1.16 13.74
N VAL A 137 8.09 1.57 14.94
CA VAL A 137 8.33 2.94 15.47
C VAL A 137 9.80 3.35 15.35
N ALA A 138 10.73 2.52 15.84
CA ALA A 138 12.16 2.83 15.81
C ALA A 138 12.72 3.00 14.37
N LEU A 139 12.25 2.19 13.43
CA LEU A 139 12.61 2.31 12.02
C LEU A 139 12.03 3.60 11.44
N CYS A 140 10.76 3.91 11.71
CA CYS A 140 10.12 5.12 11.23
C CYS A 140 10.81 6.38 11.78
N ASP A 141 11.15 6.40 13.07
CA ASP A 141 11.89 7.50 13.69
C ASP A 141 13.26 7.69 13.06
N TYR A 142 13.99 6.59 12.81
CA TYR A 142 15.28 6.63 12.11
C TYR A 142 15.18 7.16 10.67
N LEU A 143 14.12 6.80 9.93
CA LEU A 143 13.90 7.31 8.57
C LEU A 143 13.49 8.79 8.59
N LEU A 144 12.65 9.20 9.54
CA LEU A 144 12.19 10.58 9.69
C LEU A 144 13.32 11.51 10.15
N SER A 145 14.26 11.06 10.99
CA SER A 145 15.41 11.87 11.42
C SER A 145 16.34 12.25 10.27
N GLN A 146 16.40 11.43 9.20
CA GLN A 146 17.16 11.75 8.00
C GLN A 146 16.50 12.88 7.19
N CYS A 147 15.16 12.96 7.19
CA CYS A 147 14.42 14.01 6.49
C CYS A 147 14.64 15.40 7.11
N THR A 148 14.85 15.45 8.42
CA THR A 148 15.09 16.71 9.14
C THR A 148 16.52 17.24 8.95
N ALA A 149 17.48 16.37 8.61
CA ALA A 149 18.87 16.74 8.38
C ALA A 149 19.08 17.41 7.00
N ASP A 150 18.37 16.96 5.97
CA ASP A 150 18.48 17.52 4.62
C ASP A 150 17.94 18.97 4.53
N ASN A 151 16.97 19.35 5.37
CA ASN A 151 16.41 20.71 5.41
C ASN A 151 17.31 21.76 6.11
N GLN A 152 18.46 21.35 6.66
CA GLN A 152 19.43 22.27 7.29
C GLN A 152 20.63 22.62 6.39
N GLN A 153 20.75 22.00 5.20
CA GLN A 153 21.83 22.29 4.25
C GLN A 153 21.47 23.34 3.19
N ASP A 154 20.20 23.77 3.12
CA ASP A 154 19.71 24.78 2.16
C ASP A 154 19.37 26.14 2.82
N LYS A 155 20.11 26.56 3.85
CA LYS A 155 20.03 27.92 4.41
C LYS A 155 21.39 28.63 4.46
#